data_AF-A0A976CB40-F1
#
_entry.id   AF-A0A976CB40-F1
#
_cell.length_a   1.000
_cell.length_b   1.000
_cell.length_c   1.000
_cell.angle_alpha   90.00
_cell.angle_beta   90.00
_cell.angle_gamma   90.00
#
_symmetry.space_group_name_H-M   'P 1'
#
loop_
_entity.id
_entity.type
_entity.pdbx_description
1 polymer ?
#
loop_
_entity_poly.entity_id
_entity_poly.type
_entity_poly.pdbx_seq_one_letter_code
_entity_poly.pdbx_strand_id
1 'polypeptide(L)'
;MEKTHETEFGYILDTDIYLKGYMGFPDRRIGQVKTTEEASMKYFEDRYQLAEKKVNDLENAINEAQNKGSYLMKLIHMRDYLGSFDGLGNYPMLFERLDKLQGQLNGMIAVNRIKNLEIKSALLEDAKMLLAEQDIAEPLQLLELSDKMKEVKQKWIKTGSVDEAEEMAMEKSFDDTYQEFFYRRKNIMKSKAKEAKDRLLHYRRILTSADNLKFSDNFEDAFNEFRNLQTEWKTGGKIPHKKATEFWEKFKMANDLF
;
A
#
# COMPACT_ATOMS: atom_id res chain seq x y z
N MET A 1 -48.22 -33.96 26.80
CA MET A 1 -48.05 -32.51 26.60
C MET A 1 -48.87 -32.14 25.38
N GLU A 2 -49.77 -31.19 25.52
CA GLU A 2 -50.71 -30.78 24.48
C GLU A 2 -50.14 -29.55 23.76
N LYS A 3 -50.12 -29.57 22.42
CA LYS A 3 -49.73 -28.41 21.62
C LYS A 3 -50.97 -27.54 21.39
N THR A 4 -50.87 -26.25 21.69
CA THR A 4 -51.91 -25.24 21.43
C THR A 4 -51.36 -24.14 20.52
N HIS A 5 -52.25 -23.36 19.89
CA HIS A 5 -51.94 -22.27 18.95
C HIS A 5 -50.82 -22.57 17.96
N GLU A 6 -50.93 -23.69 17.25
CA GLU A 6 -49.96 -24.06 16.22
C GLU A 6 -50.13 -23.19 14.97
N THR A 7 -49.06 -22.48 14.59
CA THR A 7 -48.95 -21.69 13.37
C THR A 7 -47.93 -22.32 12.42
N GLU A 8 -47.73 -21.71 11.25
CA GLU A 8 -46.68 -22.12 10.32
C GLU A 8 -45.28 -22.05 10.97
N PHE A 9 -45.05 -21.06 11.85
CA PHE A 9 -43.72 -20.76 12.37
C PHE A 9 -43.52 -21.20 13.83
N GLY A 10 -44.56 -21.55 14.57
CA GLY A 10 -44.40 -21.90 15.99
C GLY A 10 -45.62 -22.56 16.60
N TYR A 11 -45.52 -22.86 17.88
CA TYR A 11 -46.57 -23.47 18.67
C TYR A 11 -46.34 -23.19 20.15
N ILE A 12 -47.37 -23.43 20.96
CA ILE A 12 -47.29 -23.41 22.41
C ILE A 12 -47.27 -24.86 22.91
N LEU A 13 -46.38 -25.16 23.85
CA LEU A 13 -46.32 -26.44 24.54
C LEU A 13 -46.39 -26.18 26.04
N ASP A 14 -47.48 -26.61 26.66
CA ASP A 14 -47.87 -26.27 28.02
C ASP A 14 -47.99 -24.75 28.23
N THR A 15 -46.91 -24.08 28.64
CA THR A 15 -46.85 -22.61 28.76
C THR A 15 -45.71 -21.98 27.98
N ASP A 16 -44.86 -22.80 27.37
CA ASP A 16 -43.67 -22.37 26.65
C ASP A 16 -43.98 -22.17 25.17
N ILE A 17 -43.49 -21.07 24.60
CA ILE A 17 -43.66 -20.71 23.19
C ILE A 17 -42.43 -21.17 22.43
N TYR A 18 -42.64 -21.94 21.36
CA TYR A 18 -41.59 -22.49 20.52
C TYR A 18 -41.65 -21.92 19.12
N LEU A 19 -40.48 -21.53 18.61
CA LEU A 19 -40.23 -21.35 17.18
C LEU A 19 -39.95 -22.73 16.59
N LYS A 20 -40.66 -23.09 15.52
CA LYS A 20 -40.41 -24.33 14.78
C LYS A 20 -39.01 -24.32 14.17
N GLY A 21 -38.36 -25.46 14.21
CA GLY A 21 -37.05 -25.68 13.60
C GLY A 21 -37.08 -25.43 12.10
N TYR A 22 -35.98 -24.92 11.57
CA TYR A 22 -35.80 -24.62 10.15
C TYR A 22 -34.34 -24.80 9.78
N MET A 23 -34.02 -25.07 8.51
CA MET A 23 -32.63 -25.15 8.02
C MET A 23 -31.69 -26.04 8.88
N GLY A 24 -32.21 -27.12 9.47
CA GLY A 24 -31.45 -28.02 10.35
C GLY A 24 -31.35 -27.58 11.82
N PHE A 25 -31.87 -26.40 12.17
CA PHE A 25 -32.07 -26.00 13.57
C PHE A 25 -33.27 -26.73 14.16
N PRO A 26 -33.19 -27.19 15.42
CA PRO A 26 -34.32 -27.79 16.12
C PRO A 26 -35.34 -26.73 16.54
N ASP A 27 -36.52 -27.17 16.97
CA ASP A 27 -37.49 -26.32 17.65
C ASP A 27 -36.83 -25.62 18.85
N ARG A 28 -37.01 -24.29 18.95
CA ARG A 28 -36.37 -23.48 19.99
C ARG A 28 -37.42 -22.77 20.82
N ARG A 29 -37.32 -22.89 22.14
CA ARG A 29 -38.11 -22.10 23.08
C ARG A 29 -37.71 -20.62 22.98
N ILE A 30 -38.67 -19.75 22.67
CA ILE A 30 -38.48 -18.30 22.53
C ILE A 30 -39.16 -17.49 23.63
N GLY A 31 -40.03 -18.13 24.43
CA GLY A 31 -40.73 -17.44 25.50
C GLY A 31 -41.72 -18.29 26.27
N GLN A 32 -42.57 -17.60 27.03
CA GLN A 32 -43.66 -18.17 27.81
C GLN A 32 -44.91 -17.33 27.66
N VAL A 33 -46.07 -17.99 27.71
CA VAL A 33 -47.37 -17.33 27.79
C VAL A 33 -47.43 -16.51 29.07
N LYS A 34 -47.83 -15.23 28.96
CA LYS A 34 -47.93 -14.31 30.10
C LYS A 34 -49.37 -14.01 30.50
N THR A 35 -50.19 -13.58 29.53
CA THR A 35 -51.59 -13.19 29.75
C THR A 35 -52.52 -14.16 29.05
N THR A 36 -52.56 -14.11 27.72
CA THR A 36 -53.26 -15.07 26.86
C THR A 36 -52.31 -15.62 25.81
N GLU A 37 -52.67 -16.78 25.25
CA GLU A 37 -51.92 -17.42 24.18
C GLU A 37 -51.83 -16.50 22.95
N GLU A 38 -52.95 -15.89 22.54
CA GLU A 38 -53.00 -14.98 21.39
C GLU A 38 -52.12 -13.75 21.59
N ALA A 39 -52.20 -13.10 22.75
CA ALA A 39 -51.43 -11.89 23.03
C ALA A 39 -49.93 -12.19 23.07
N SER A 40 -49.56 -13.36 23.60
CA SER A 40 -48.16 -13.77 23.69
C SER A 40 -47.60 -14.16 22.31
N MET A 41 -48.37 -14.87 21.48
CA MET A 41 -48.00 -15.18 20.10
C MET A 41 -47.83 -13.90 19.27
N LYS A 42 -48.81 -12.99 19.35
CA LYS A 42 -48.76 -11.70 18.66
C LYS A 42 -47.53 -10.87 19.04
N TYR A 43 -47.15 -10.89 20.33
CA TYR A 43 -45.91 -10.23 20.78
C TYR A 43 -44.67 -10.77 20.07
N PHE A 44 -44.53 -12.10 19.90
CA PHE A 44 -43.39 -12.68 19.20
C PHE A 44 -43.44 -12.45 17.69
N GLU A 45 -44.61 -12.39 17.07
CA GLU A 45 -44.79 -11.98 15.67
C GLU A 45 -44.35 -10.53 15.46
N ASP A 46 -44.77 -9.61 16.33
CA ASP A 46 -44.36 -8.20 16.28
C ASP A 46 -42.86 -8.05 16.54
N ARG A 47 -42.26 -8.91 17.37
CA ARG A 47 -40.81 -8.97 17.52
C ARG A 47 -40.12 -9.40 16.23
N TYR A 48 -40.63 -10.39 15.51
CA TYR A 48 -40.06 -10.80 14.21
C TYR A 48 -40.00 -9.63 13.22
N GLN A 49 -41.00 -8.74 13.22
CA GLN A 49 -40.99 -7.53 12.39
C GLN A 49 -39.78 -6.61 12.68
N LEU A 50 -39.24 -6.62 13.90
CA LEU A 50 -38.01 -5.88 14.23
C LEU A 50 -36.78 -6.50 13.56
N ALA A 51 -36.73 -7.83 13.45
CA ALA A 51 -35.66 -8.53 12.75
C ALA A 51 -35.74 -8.30 11.24
N GLU A 52 -36.94 -8.42 10.66
CA GLU A 52 -37.18 -8.12 9.25
C GLU A 52 -36.82 -6.68 8.89
N LYS A 53 -37.21 -5.71 9.73
CA LYS A 53 -36.82 -4.31 9.54
C LYS A 53 -35.30 -4.15 9.52
N LYS A 54 -34.57 -4.77 10.45
CA LYS A 54 -33.09 -4.71 10.45
C LYS A 54 -32.47 -5.31 9.19
N VAL A 55 -33.05 -6.38 8.65
CA VAL A 55 -32.62 -6.93 7.35
C VAL A 55 -32.86 -5.88 6.27
N ASN A 56 -34.07 -5.35 6.15
CA ASN A 56 -34.42 -4.32 5.16
C ASN A 56 -33.49 -3.10 5.22
N ASP A 57 -33.21 -2.58 6.42
CA ASP A 57 -32.31 -1.45 6.63
C ASP A 57 -30.88 -1.78 6.17
N LEU A 58 -30.41 -3.01 6.40
CA LEU A 58 -29.11 -3.48 5.92
C LEU A 58 -29.08 -3.59 4.39
N GLU A 59 -30.12 -4.13 3.76
CA GLU A 59 -30.18 -4.24 2.30
C GLU A 59 -30.14 -2.86 1.64
N ASN A 60 -30.91 -1.91 2.17
CA ASN A 60 -30.92 -0.53 1.67
C ASN A 60 -29.54 0.12 1.81
N ALA A 61 -28.91 -0.03 2.97
CA ALA A 61 -27.55 0.49 3.20
C ALA A 61 -26.52 -0.10 2.23
N ILE A 62 -26.61 -1.40 1.92
CA ILE A 62 -25.74 -2.06 0.94
C ILE A 62 -26.03 -1.53 -0.48
N ASN A 63 -27.30 -1.34 -0.84
CA ASN A 63 -27.69 -0.91 -2.17
C ASN A 63 -27.22 0.50 -2.49
N GLU A 64 -27.26 1.40 -1.50
CA GLU A 64 -26.85 2.81 -1.61
C GLU A 64 -25.33 3.02 -1.47
N ALA A 65 -24.60 2.06 -0.89
CA ALA A 65 -23.18 2.20 -0.66
C ALA A 65 -22.34 2.19 -1.96
N GLN A 66 -21.37 3.09 -2.04
CA GLN A 66 -20.31 3.06 -3.07
C GLN A 66 -19.36 1.87 -2.86
N ASN A 67 -18.92 1.65 -1.61
CA ASN A 67 -18.07 0.52 -1.23
C ASN A 67 -18.91 -0.60 -0.58
N LYS A 68 -19.65 -1.34 -1.41
CA LYS A 68 -20.55 -2.41 -0.95
C LYS A 68 -19.82 -3.53 -0.22
N GLY A 69 -18.60 -3.88 -0.65
CA GLY A 69 -17.80 -4.95 -0.06
C GLY A 69 -17.53 -4.77 1.44
N SER A 70 -17.51 -3.53 1.93
CA SER A 70 -17.31 -3.23 3.36
C SER A 70 -18.43 -3.73 4.28
N TYR A 71 -19.59 -4.07 3.72
CA TYR A 71 -20.75 -4.55 4.48
C TYR A 71 -20.75 -6.07 4.73
N LEU A 72 -19.81 -6.82 4.16
CA LEU A 72 -19.78 -8.29 4.31
C LEU A 72 -19.77 -8.71 5.79
N MET A 73 -18.96 -8.06 6.63
CA MET A 73 -18.91 -8.35 8.06
C MET A 73 -20.23 -8.01 8.76
N LYS A 74 -20.86 -6.90 8.39
CA LYS A 74 -22.17 -6.49 8.96
C LYS A 74 -23.26 -7.50 8.57
N LEU A 75 -23.20 -8.06 7.36
CA LEU A 75 -24.08 -9.13 6.91
C LEU A 75 -23.89 -10.41 7.72
N ILE A 76 -22.64 -10.84 7.95
CA ILE A 76 -22.32 -12.01 8.77
C ILE A 76 -22.89 -11.85 10.18
N HIS A 77 -22.66 -10.70 10.84
CA HIS A 77 -23.24 -10.42 12.16
C HIS A 77 -24.78 -10.38 12.14
N MET A 78 -25.39 -9.94 11.04
CA MET A 78 -26.84 -9.97 10.89
C MET A 78 -27.38 -11.40 10.87
N ARG A 79 -26.65 -12.35 10.26
CA ARG A 79 -27.01 -13.77 10.29
C ARG A 79 -26.94 -14.33 11.71
N ASP A 80 -25.88 -14.04 12.44
CA ASP A 80 -25.72 -14.48 13.84
C ASP A 80 -26.84 -13.93 14.74
N TYR A 81 -27.20 -12.67 14.51
CA TYR A 81 -28.33 -12.02 15.17
C TYR A 81 -29.63 -12.78 14.88
N LEU A 82 -29.95 -13.07 13.61
CA LEU A 82 -31.17 -13.82 13.25
C LEU A 82 -31.19 -15.22 13.87
N GLY A 83 -30.05 -15.90 13.91
CA GLY A 83 -29.92 -17.25 14.46
C GLY A 83 -30.22 -17.34 15.96
N SER A 84 -30.15 -16.23 16.69
CA SER A 84 -30.40 -16.17 18.14
C SER A 84 -31.59 -15.30 18.53
N PHE A 85 -32.24 -14.61 17.59
CA PHE A 85 -33.27 -13.64 17.89
C PHE A 85 -34.62 -14.29 18.21
N ASP A 86 -35.20 -13.94 19.36
CA ASP A 86 -36.52 -14.44 19.78
C ASP A 86 -37.65 -13.63 19.15
N GLY A 87 -38.21 -14.20 18.08
CA GLY A 87 -39.38 -13.71 17.36
C GLY A 87 -40.01 -14.86 16.56
N LEU A 88 -41.27 -14.71 16.19
CA LEU A 88 -42.05 -15.74 15.49
C LEU A 88 -42.33 -15.30 14.05
N GLY A 89 -41.70 -15.96 13.08
CA GLY A 89 -41.89 -15.62 11.66
C GLY A 89 -40.96 -16.37 10.71
N ASN A 90 -40.93 -15.93 9.45
CA ASN A 90 -40.26 -16.61 8.36
C ASN A 90 -38.74 -16.29 8.29
N TYR A 91 -37.97 -16.82 9.24
CA TYR A 91 -36.50 -16.74 9.19
C TYR A 91 -35.87 -17.34 7.92
N PRO A 92 -36.37 -18.46 7.36
CA PRO A 92 -35.85 -19.00 6.10
C PRO A 92 -35.78 -17.96 4.98
N MET A 93 -36.83 -17.15 4.81
CA MET A 93 -36.88 -16.08 3.82
C MET A 93 -35.82 -14.99 4.11
N LEU A 94 -35.61 -14.62 5.39
CA LEU A 94 -34.57 -13.65 5.75
C LEU A 94 -33.15 -14.18 5.46
N PHE A 95 -32.89 -15.45 5.76
CA PHE A 95 -31.61 -16.08 5.46
C PHE A 95 -31.35 -16.18 3.96
N GLU A 96 -32.34 -16.56 3.15
CA GLU A 96 -32.23 -16.62 1.69
C GLU A 96 -31.87 -15.24 1.09
N ARG A 97 -32.49 -14.17 1.60
CA ARG A 97 -32.17 -12.80 1.20
C ARG A 97 -30.72 -12.43 1.55
N LEU A 98 -30.27 -12.75 2.76
CA LEU A 98 -28.88 -12.52 3.18
C LEU A 98 -27.88 -13.37 2.38
N ASP A 99 -28.22 -14.61 2.01
CA ASP A 99 -27.38 -15.47 1.17
C ASP A 99 -27.19 -14.86 -0.22
N LYS A 100 -28.28 -14.36 -0.82
CA LYS A 100 -28.24 -13.67 -2.12
C LYS A 100 -27.35 -12.43 -2.06
N LEU A 101 -27.48 -11.61 -1.02
CA LEU A 101 -26.63 -10.43 -0.82
C LEU A 101 -25.18 -10.81 -0.60
N GLN A 102 -24.91 -11.85 0.20
CA GLN A 102 -23.55 -12.33 0.44
C GLN A 102 -22.88 -12.79 -0.85
N GLY A 103 -23.60 -13.53 -1.71
CA GLY A 103 -23.11 -13.92 -3.03
C GLY A 103 -22.75 -12.72 -3.91
N GLN A 104 -23.60 -11.69 -3.92
CA GLN A 104 -23.34 -10.45 -4.65
C GLN A 104 -22.10 -9.71 -4.12
N LEU A 105 -21.99 -9.56 -2.80
CA LEU A 105 -20.84 -8.90 -2.17
C LEU A 105 -19.53 -9.65 -2.46
N ASN A 106 -19.54 -10.97 -2.31
CA ASN A 106 -18.38 -11.82 -2.61
C ASN A 106 -17.96 -11.70 -4.08
N GLY A 107 -18.92 -11.71 -5.01
CA GLY A 107 -18.64 -11.49 -6.43
C GLY A 107 -17.99 -10.13 -6.71
N MET A 108 -18.50 -9.06 -6.09
CA MET A 108 -17.90 -7.71 -6.22
C MET A 108 -16.50 -7.63 -5.62
N ILE A 109 -16.28 -8.25 -4.46
CA ILE A 109 -14.96 -8.31 -3.80
C ILE A 109 -13.97 -9.06 -4.69
N ALA A 110 -14.35 -10.20 -5.25
CA ALA A 110 -13.51 -10.97 -6.16
C ALA A 110 -13.10 -10.15 -7.40
N VAL A 111 -14.06 -9.48 -8.05
CA VAL A 111 -13.78 -8.59 -9.20
C VAL A 111 -12.86 -7.44 -8.80
N ASN A 112 -13.07 -6.84 -7.62
CA ASN A 112 -12.21 -5.76 -7.13
C ASN A 112 -10.78 -6.24 -6.82
N ARG A 113 -10.61 -7.44 -6.27
CA ARG A 113 -9.28 -8.05 -6.03
C ARG A 113 -8.53 -8.27 -7.34
N ILE A 114 -9.19 -8.72 -8.40
CA ILE A 114 -8.60 -8.86 -9.74
C ILE A 114 -8.14 -7.51 -10.28
N LYS A 115 -8.98 -6.48 -10.19
CA LYS A 115 -8.59 -5.11 -10.61
C LYS A 115 -7.42 -4.56 -9.79
N ASN A 116 -7.42 -4.78 -8.47
CA ASN A 116 -6.33 -4.38 -7.61
C ASN A 116 -5.03 -5.10 -8.00
N LEU A 117 -5.11 -6.38 -8.39
CA LEU A 117 -3.97 -7.17 -8.85
C LEU A 117 -3.37 -6.57 -10.13
N GLU A 118 -4.21 -6.22 -11.11
CA GLU A 118 -3.77 -5.56 -12.34
C GLU A 118 -3.07 -4.22 -12.05
N ILE A 119 -3.67 -3.39 -11.18
CA ILE A 119 -3.10 -2.09 -10.79
C ILE A 119 -1.78 -2.27 -10.05
N LYS A 120 -1.72 -3.12 -9.02
CA LYS A 120 -0.49 -3.39 -8.28
C LYS A 120 0.58 -3.98 -9.20
N SER A 121 0.24 -4.89 -10.11
CA SER A 121 1.18 -5.43 -11.10
C SER A 121 1.79 -4.34 -11.99
N ALA A 122 0.97 -3.42 -12.50
CA ALA A 122 1.46 -2.28 -13.28
C ALA A 122 2.35 -1.34 -12.47
N LEU A 123 1.97 -1.03 -11.22
CA LEU A 123 2.77 -0.18 -10.32
C LEU A 123 4.12 -0.82 -9.97
N LEU A 124 4.16 -2.15 -9.79
CA LEU A 124 5.40 -2.87 -9.56
C LEU A 124 6.33 -2.80 -10.79
N GLU A 125 5.76 -2.90 -11.98
CA GLU A 125 6.54 -2.77 -13.22
C GLU A 125 7.07 -1.34 -13.40
N ASP A 126 6.25 -0.32 -13.15
CA ASP A 126 6.68 1.08 -13.13
C ASP A 126 7.85 1.28 -12.14
N ALA A 127 7.76 0.69 -10.93
CA ALA A 127 8.84 0.75 -9.94
C ALA A 127 10.14 0.11 -10.45
N LYS A 128 10.05 -1.05 -11.12
CA LYS A 128 11.22 -1.72 -11.72
C LYS A 128 11.83 -0.90 -12.85
N MET A 129 11.02 -0.26 -13.68
CA MET A 129 11.51 0.63 -14.74
C MET A 129 12.26 1.83 -14.15
N LEU A 130 11.72 2.46 -13.10
CA LEU A 130 12.39 3.56 -12.41
C LEU A 130 13.72 3.12 -11.78
N LEU A 131 13.77 1.91 -11.22
CA LEU A 131 15.00 1.31 -10.70
C LEU A 131 16.05 1.10 -11.80
N ALA A 132 15.65 0.64 -12.97
CA ALA A 132 16.56 0.45 -14.10
C ALA A 132 17.06 1.79 -14.69
N GLU A 133 16.17 2.78 -14.83
CA GLU A 133 16.50 4.10 -15.39
C GLU A 133 17.49 4.87 -14.51
N GLN A 134 17.44 4.65 -13.20
CA GLN A 134 18.30 5.30 -12.23
C GLN A 134 19.80 5.07 -12.48
N ASP A 135 20.20 3.91 -12.99
CA ASP A 135 21.62 3.55 -13.13
C ASP A 135 22.34 4.42 -14.19
N ILE A 136 21.60 5.05 -15.10
CA ILE A 136 22.11 5.94 -16.14
C ILE A 136 21.74 7.42 -15.93
N ALA A 137 21.07 7.73 -14.82
CA ALA A 137 20.54 9.07 -14.57
C ALA A 137 21.59 10.06 -14.08
N GLU A 138 21.52 11.30 -14.57
CA GLU A 138 22.29 12.42 -14.04
C GLU A 138 21.71 12.89 -12.68
N PRO A 139 22.48 13.60 -11.83
CA PRO A 139 22.06 13.97 -10.48
C PRO A 139 20.70 14.67 -10.36
N LEU A 140 20.36 15.52 -11.33
CA LEU A 140 19.08 16.24 -11.37
C LEU A 140 17.91 15.28 -11.66
N GLN A 141 18.09 14.39 -12.63
CA GLN A 141 17.10 13.37 -13.00
C GLN A 141 16.86 12.38 -11.84
N LEU A 142 17.90 12.10 -11.05
CA LEU A 142 17.79 11.20 -9.90
C LEU A 142 16.80 11.70 -8.82
N LEU A 143 16.63 13.03 -8.71
CA LEU A 143 15.62 13.62 -7.83
C LEU A 143 14.21 13.37 -8.37
N GLU A 144 13.99 13.63 -9.66
CA GLU A 144 12.70 13.40 -10.32
C GLU A 144 12.28 11.92 -10.26
N LEU A 145 13.22 10.99 -10.51
CA LEU A 145 12.97 9.55 -10.37
C LEU A 145 12.60 9.17 -8.93
N SER A 146 13.21 9.84 -7.93
CA SER A 146 12.87 9.60 -6.52
C SER A 146 11.45 10.03 -6.19
N ASP A 147 10.98 11.13 -6.77
CA ASP A 147 9.63 11.63 -6.54
C ASP A 147 8.60 10.75 -7.25
N LYS A 148 8.87 10.32 -8.49
CA LYS A 148 8.06 9.30 -9.19
C LYS A 148 7.97 8.00 -8.38
N MET A 149 9.07 7.50 -7.83
CA MET A 149 9.08 6.29 -7.00
C MET A 149 8.22 6.44 -5.73
N LYS A 150 8.22 7.62 -5.10
CA LYS A 150 7.33 7.90 -3.97
C LYS A 150 5.87 7.96 -4.39
N GLU A 151 5.57 8.55 -5.55
CA GLU A 151 4.20 8.58 -6.09
C GLU A 151 3.66 7.18 -6.37
N VAL A 152 4.49 6.31 -6.97
CA VAL A 152 4.16 4.89 -7.17
C VAL A 152 3.84 4.23 -5.82
N LYS A 153 4.66 4.43 -4.78
CA LYS A 153 4.38 3.92 -3.44
C LYS A 153 3.08 4.46 -2.84
N GLN A 154 2.76 5.74 -3.06
CA GLN A 154 1.48 6.29 -2.59
C GLN A 154 0.28 5.66 -3.30
N LYS A 155 0.39 5.41 -4.61
CA LYS A 155 -0.66 4.70 -5.37
C LYS A 155 -0.79 3.24 -4.93
N TRP A 156 0.33 2.58 -4.64
CA TRP A 156 0.36 1.21 -4.13
C TRP A 156 -0.45 1.07 -2.84
N ILE A 157 -0.16 1.93 -1.85
CA ILE A 157 -0.84 1.92 -0.54
C ILE A 157 -2.34 2.22 -0.66
N LYS A 158 -2.74 3.06 -1.63
CA LYS A 158 -4.15 3.39 -1.89
C LYS A 158 -4.90 2.29 -2.63
N THR A 159 -4.19 1.37 -3.28
CA THR A 159 -4.79 0.24 -3.98
C THR A 159 -5.14 -0.82 -2.95
N GLY A 160 -6.38 -1.32 -3.01
CA GLY A 160 -6.86 -2.28 -2.02
C GLY A 160 -6.13 -3.63 -2.09
N SER A 161 -6.51 -4.52 -1.17
CA SER A 161 -5.99 -5.89 -1.12
C SER A 161 -6.28 -6.67 -2.40
N VAL A 162 -5.39 -7.61 -2.69
CA VAL A 162 -5.52 -8.60 -3.76
C VAL A 162 -5.97 -9.93 -3.17
N ASP A 163 -5.82 -11.03 -3.90
CA ASP A 163 -6.04 -12.34 -3.32
C ASP A 163 -4.92 -12.70 -2.32
N GLU A 164 -5.27 -13.39 -1.23
CA GLU A 164 -4.33 -13.75 -0.17
C GLU A 164 -3.15 -14.60 -0.68
N ALA A 165 -3.38 -15.41 -1.73
CA ALA A 165 -2.33 -16.24 -2.33
C ALA A 165 -1.22 -15.40 -2.99
N GLU A 166 -1.53 -14.19 -3.46
CA GLU A 166 -0.60 -13.34 -4.21
C GLU A 166 -0.09 -12.15 -3.39
N GLU A 167 -0.86 -11.69 -2.39
CA GLU A 167 -0.58 -10.48 -1.61
C GLU A 167 0.83 -10.49 -1.01
N MET A 168 1.22 -11.58 -0.34
CA MET A 168 2.52 -11.65 0.34
C MET A 168 3.70 -11.54 -0.63
N ALA A 169 3.62 -12.24 -1.77
CA ALA A 169 4.69 -12.21 -2.77
C ALA A 169 4.76 -10.84 -3.46
N MET A 170 3.61 -10.24 -3.73
CA MET A 170 3.48 -8.95 -4.38
C MET A 170 4.00 -7.80 -3.51
N GLU A 171 3.59 -7.74 -2.24
CA GLU A 171 4.09 -6.77 -1.26
C GLU A 171 5.60 -6.90 -1.09
N LYS A 172 6.11 -8.14 -0.91
CA LYS A 172 7.55 -8.37 -0.79
C LYS A 172 8.31 -7.87 -2.02
N SER A 173 7.83 -8.20 -3.24
CA SER A 173 8.51 -7.76 -4.47
C SER A 173 8.51 -6.25 -4.61
N PHE A 174 7.44 -5.56 -4.19
CA PHE A 174 7.37 -4.11 -4.23
C PHE A 174 8.32 -3.47 -3.22
N ASP A 175 8.29 -3.95 -1.97
CA ASP A 175 9.17 -3.45 -0.91
C ASP A 175 10.65 -3.66 -1.25
N ASP A 176 11.02 -4.86 -1.73
CA ASP A 176 12.39 -5.16 -2.15
C ASP A 176 12.84 -4.18 -3.27
N THR A 177 11.99 -3.92 -4.26
CA THR A 177 12.27 -2.98 -5.37
C THR A 177 12.42 -1.54 -4.84
N TYR A 178 11.51 -1.12 -3.97
CA TYR A 178 11.52 0.22 -3.38
C TYR A 178 12.76 0.46 -2.52
N GLN A 179 13.14 -0.51 -1.68
CA GLN A 179 14.34 -0.41 -0.85
C GLN A 179 15.61 -0.39 -1.70
N GLU A 180 15.67 -1.26 -2.72
CA GLU A 180 16.81 -1.33 -3.63
C GLU A 180 17.03 0.00 -4.37
N PHE A 181 15.96 0.66 -4.84
CA PHE A 181 16.03 1.98 -5.47
C PHE A 181 16.74 3.01 -4.58
N PHE A 182 16.28 3.17 -3.34
CA PHE A 182 16.86 4.16 -2.43
C PHE A 182 18.26 3.75 -1.93
N TYR A 183 18.54 2.46 -1.81
CA TYR A 183 19.87 1.93 -1.54
C TYR A 183 20.86 2.30 -2.66
N ARG A 184 20.54 1.97 -3.92
CA ARG A 184 21.36 2.33 -5.08
C ARG A 184 21.54 3.83 -5.20
N ARG A 185 20.49 4.61 -4.91
CA ARG A 185 20.53 6.08 -5.01
C ARG A 185 21.56 6.65 -4.08
N LYS A 186 21.55 6.18 -2.84
CA LYS A 186 22.52 6.56 -1.82
C LYS A 186 23.95 6.24 -2.27
N ASN A 187 24.15 5.06 -2.87
CA ASN A 187 25.46 4.64 -3.37
C ASN A 187 25.94 5.48 -4.56
N ILE A 188 25.09 5.76 -5.54
CA ILE A 188 25.38 6.65 -6.69
C ILE A 188 25.79 8.03 -6.17
N MET A 189 25.00 8.62 -5.28
CA MET A 189 25.29 9.93 -4.70
C MET A 189 26.61 9.94 -3.92
N LYS A 190 26.90 8.87 -3.17
CA LYS A 190 28.18 8.71 -2.46
C LYS A 190 29.36 8.60 -3.43
N SER A 191 29.22 7.84 -4.53
CA SER A 191 30.26 7.72 -5.56
C SER A 191 30.54 9.06 -6.21
N LYS A 192 29.50 9.76 -6.67
CA LYS A 192 29.62 11.08 -7.30
C LYS A 192 30.25 12.12 -6.37
N ALA A 193 29.91 12.09 -5.09
CA ALA A 193 30.53 12.96 -4.08
C ALA A 193 32.02 12.63 -3.88
N LYS A 194 32.39 11.35 -3.86
CA LYS A 194 33.78 10.90 -3.79
C LYS A 194 34.56 11.34 -5.03
N GLU A 195 34.04 11.08 -6.23
CA GLU A 195 34.67 11.50 -7.49
C GLU A 195 34.88 13.02 -7.54
N ALA A 196 33.92 13.82 -7.07
CA ALA A 196 34.06 15.26 -6.99
C ALA A 196 35.17 15.70 -6.01
N LYS A 197 35.31 15.00 -4.87
CA LYS A 197 36.38 15.22 -3.90
C LYS A 197 37.75 14.84 -4.47
N ASP A 198 37.84 13.69 -5.14
CA ASP A 198 39.08 13.19 -5.73
C ASP A 198 39.56 14.11 -6.86
N ARG A 199 38.64 14.64 -7.69
CA ARG A 199 38.96 15.70 -8.66
C ARG A 199 39.54 16.96 -7.99
N LEU A 200 38.93 17.43 -6.90
CA LEU A 200 39.46 18.58 -6.15
C LEU A 200 40.85 18.32 -5.57
N LEU A 201 41.11 17.11 -5.07
CA LEU A 201 42.42 16.71 -4.56
C LEU A 201 43.47 16.64 -5.69
N HIS A 202 43.08 16.13 -6.85
CA HIS A 202 43.96 16.08 -8.02
C HIS A 202 44.41 17.49 -8.45
N TYR A 203 43.49 18.45 -8.56
CA TYR A 203 43.87 19.85 -8.85
C TYR A 203 44.74 20.47 -7.75
N ARG A 204 44.46 20.20 -6.48
CA ARG A 204 45.33 20.69 -5.38
C ARG A 204 46.74 20.11 -5.49
N ARG A 205 46.87 18.82 -5.82
CA ARG A 205 48.17 18.19 -6.05
C ARG A 205 48.92 18.89 -7.18
N ILE A 206 48.26 19.15 -8.31
CA ILE A 206 48.87 19.88 -9.43
C ILE A 206 49.39 21.25 -8.96
N LEU A 207 48.58 22.00 -8.20
CA LEU A 207 48.99 23.30 -7.66
C LEU A 207 50.20 23.21 -6.72
N THR A 208 50.20 22.24 -5.80
CA THR A 208 51.32 22.05 -4.88
C THR A 208 52.59 21.64 -5.62
N SER A 209 52.48 20.73 -6.59
CA SER A 209 53.61 20.34 -7.44
C SER A 209 54.13 21.53 -8.23
N ALA A 210 53.26 22.30 -8.87
CA ALA A 210 53.63 23.51 -9.62
C ALA A 210 54.34 24.54 -8.74
N ASP A 211 53.83 24.78 -7.52
CA ASP A 211 54.44 25.72 -6.58
C ASP A 211 55.82 25.25 -6.09
N ASN A 212 56.02 23.93 -5.93
CA ASN A 212 57.30 23.38 -5.48
C ASN A 212 58.40 23.48 -6.53
N LEU A 213 58.06 23.47 -7.83
CA LEU A 213 59.04 23.52 -8.91
C LEU A 213 59.87 24.82 -8.89
N LYS A 214 59.37 25.90 -8.29
CA LYS A 214 60.10 27.18 -8.16
C LYS A 214 61.37 27.08 -7.30
N PHE A 215 61.50 25.99 -6.54
CA PHE A 215 62.66 25.70 -5.70
C PHE A 215 63.62 24.68 -6.33
N SER A 216 63.44 24.31 -7.61
CA SER A 216 64.34 23.39 -8.32
C SER A 216 65.66 24.07 -8.70
N ASP A 217 66.78 23.39 -8.45
CA ASP A 217 68.11 23.82 -8.90
C ASP A 217 68.38 23.52 -10.39
N ASN A 218 67.55 22.68 -11.03
CA ASN A 218 67.59 22.43 -12.47
C ASN A 218 66.33 23.00 -13.14
N PHE A 219 66.51 24.09 -13.89
CA PHE A 219 65.42 24.78 -14.58
C PHE A 219 64.82 23.95 -15.72
N GLU A 220 65.65 23.22 -16.48
CA GLU A 220 65.19 22.47 -17.64
C GLU A 220 64.32 21.27 -17.23
N ASP A 221 64.71 20.57 -16.16
CA ASP A 221 63.88 19.51 -15.56
C ASP A 221 62.57 20.09 -15.00
N ALA A 222 62.64 21.23 -14.32
CA ALA A 222 61.46 21.89 -13.75
C ALA A 222 60.47 22.35 -14.82
N PHE A 223 60.96 22.89 -15.94
CA PHE A 223 60.14 23.29 -17.08
C PHE A 223 59.43 22.10 -17.73
N ASN A 224 60.12 20.97 -17.89
CA ASN A 224 59.52 19.75 -18.44
C ASN A 224 58.45 19.17 -17.51
N GLU A 225 58.70 19.11 -16.19
CA GLU A 225 57.70 18.71 -15.21
C GLU A 225 56.49 19.66 -15.21
N PHE A 226 56.72 20.97 -15.32
CA PHE A 226 55.62 21.93 -15.41
C PHE A 226 54.74 21.71 -16.66
N ARG A 227 55.34 21.37 -17.81
CA ARG A 227 54.59 20.97 -19.02
C ARG A 227 53.74 19.71 -18.81
N ASN A 228 54.22 18.74 -18.02
CA ASN A 228 53.41 17.58 -17.63
C ASN A 228 52.21 18.01 -16.78
N LEU A 229 52.43 18.89 -15.80
CA LEU A 229 51.35 19.43 -14.96
C LEU A 229 50.32 20.24 -15.75
N GLN A 230 50.72 20.99 -16.79
CA GLN A 230 49.79 21.66 -17.71
C GLN A 230 48.90 20.66 -18.45
N THR A 231 49.46 19.51 -18.85
CA THR A 231 48.70 18.44 -19.52
C THR A 231 47.71 17.79 -18.56
N GLU A 232 48.14 17.48 -17.34
CA GLU A 232 47.26 16.98 -16.28
C GLU A 232 46.14 17.98 -15.97
N TRP A 233 46.45 19.26 -15.86
CA TRP A 233 45.48 20.32 -15.58
C TRP A 233 44.36 20.36 -16.63
N LYS A 234 44.73 20.32 -17.91
CA LYS A 234 43.78 20.37 -19.05
C LYS A 234 42.90 19.13 -19.13
N THR A 235 43.38 17.99 -18.67
CA THR A 235 42.64 16.72 -18.67
C THR A 235 41.86 16.50 -17.36
N GLY A 236 42.08 17.33 -16.34
CA GLY A 236 41.28 17.38 -15.13
C GLY A 236 39.81 17.68 -15.45
N GLY A 237 38.90 16.83 -14.97
CA GLY A 237 37.46 17.01 -15.16
C GLY A 237 36.89 18.22 -14.40
N LYS A 238 35.58 18.45 -14.53
CA LYS A 238 34.91 19.63 -13.93
C LYS A 238 34.98 19.63 -12.39
N ILE A 239 35.26 20.81 -11.82
CA ILE A 239 35.18 21.14 -10.39
C ILE A 239 34.25 22.35 -10.17
N PRO A 240 33.77 22.60 -8.94
CA PRO A 240 32.89 23.73 -8.65
C PRO A 240 33.50 25.08 -9.10
N HIS A 241 32.70 25.94 -9.73
CA HIS A 241 33.15 27.19 -10.35
C HIS A 241 34.05 28.04 -9.45
N LYS A 242 33.64 28.27 -8.19
CA LYS A 242 34.44 29.03 -7.22
C LYS A 242 35.84 28.44 -6.99
N LYS A 243 35.96 27.11 -6.96
CA LYS A 243 37.24 26.42 -6.82
C LYS A 243 38.03 26.41 -8.13
N ALA A 244 37.35 26.29 -9.28
CA ALA A 244 37.97 26.41 -10.58
C ALA A 244 38.68 27.76 -10.76
N THR A 245 38.00 28.87 -10.43
CA THR A 245 38.58 30.22 -10.50
C THR A 245 39.78 30.37 -9.56
N GLU A 246 39.62 30.02 -8.27
CA GLU A 246 40.70 30.10 -7.28
C GLU A 246 41.93 29.29 -7.69
N PHE A 247 41.71 28.06 -8.16
CA PHE A 247 42.80 27.18 -8.55
C PHE A 247 43.47 27.69 -9.83
N TRP A 248 42.70 28.18 -10.80
CA TRP A 248 43.24 28.70 -12.05
C TRP A 248 44.16 29.91 -11.83
N GLU A 249 43.79 30.84 -10.96
CA GLU A 249 44.64 31.98 -10.60
C GLU A 249 46.00 31.54 -10.05
N LYS A 250 45.98 30.58 -9.12
CA LYS A 250 47.21 29.99 -8.55
C LYS A 250 48.05 29.27 -9.60
N PHE A 251 47.41 28.50 -10.47
CA PHE A 251 48.11 27.78 -11.53
C PHE A 251 48.74 28.75 -12.54
N LYS A 252 48.04 29.83 -12.88
CA LYS A 252 48.55 30.88 -13.77
C LYS A 252 49.78 31.57 -13.18
N MET A 253 49.77 31.90 -11.88
CA MET A 253 50.94 32.49 -11.23
C MET A 253 52.17 31.57 -11.31
N ALA A 254 51.99 30.26 -11.14
CA ALA A 254 53.08 29.30 -11.33
C ALA A 254 53.50 29.20 -12.80
N ASN A 255 52.55 29.27 -13.74
CA ASN A 255 52.83 29.28 -15.17
C ASN A 255 53.68 30.48 -15.60
N ASP A 256 53.51 31.65 -14.98
CA ASP A 256 54.28 32.85 -15.34
C ASP A 256 55.77 32.75 -14.92
N LEU A 257 56.16 31.73 -14.13
CA LEU A 257 57.54 31.47 -13.70
C LEU A 257 58.33 30.53 -14.62
N PHE A 258 57.65 29.81 -15.53
CA PHE A 258 58.23 28.78 -16.41
C PHE A 258 57.94 29.10 -17.88
#